data_AF-A0A511B0X0-F1
#
_entry.id   AF-A0A511B0X0-F1
#
_cell.length_a   1.000
_cell.length_b   1.000
_cell.length_c   1.000
_cell.angle_alpha   90.00
_cell.angle_beta   90.00
_cell.angle_gamma   90.00
#
_symmetry.space_group_name_H-M   'P 1'
#
loop_
_entity.id
_entity.type
_entity.pdbx_description
1 polymer ?
#
loop_
_entity_poly.entity_id
_entity_poly.type
_entity_poly.pdbx_seq_one_letter_code
_entity_poly.pdbx_strand_id
1 'polypeptide(L)'
;MLIKEHFGDPGGLTRQFPYMKSTFQWKSDDFIISAEKLANPNNKYHGLEKLAVQYRNKGANVLAGDLWLIAAGWRRNTMDPSDERHMEALQFVLRNVEYDRAMAEWKKKKLARNAMPYPSLFGLSDA
;
A
#
# COMPACT_ATOMS: atom_id res chain seq x y z
N MET A 1 -11.46 4.27 -9.41
CA MET A 1 -10.10 3.81 -9.03
C MET A 1 -9.94 4.16 -7.56
N LEU A 2 -9.74 3.15 -6.70
CA LEU A 2 -9.57 3.30 -5.25
C LEU A 2 -8.62 4.42 -4.83
N ILE A 3 -7.46 4.53 -5.48
CA ILE A 3 -6.50 5.61 -5.20
C ILE A 3 -7.06 6.98 -5.59
N LYS A 4 -7.77 7.10 -6.71
CA LYS A 4 -8.42 8.34 -7.14
C LYS A 4 -9.53 8.75 -6.19
N GLU A 5 -10.27 7.79 -5.67
CA GLU A 5 -11.35 8.03 -4.70
C GLU A 5 -10.83 8.52 -3.35
N HIS A 6 -9.65 8.08 -2.92
CA HIS A 6 -9.06 8.47 -1.63
C HIS A 6 -8.09 9.64 -1.68
N PHE A 7 -7.41 9.86 -2.80
CA PHE A 7 -6.34 10.85 -2.94
C PHE A 7 -6.58 11.86 -4.07
N GLY A 8 -7.65 11.72 -4.85
CA GLY A 8 -7.89 12.53 -6.03
C GLY A 8 -6.86 12.25 -7.13
N ASP A 9 -6.33 13.29 -7.76
CA ASP A 9 -5.29 13.14 -8.77
C ASP A 9 -3.94 12.70 -8.16
N PRO A 10 -2.99 12.16 -8.95
CA PRO A 10 -1.68 11.73 -8.46
C PRO A 10 -0.92 12.78 -7.62
N GLY A 11 -1.21 14.08 -7.81
CA GLY A 11 -0.67 15.18 -7.01
C GLY A 11 -1.19 15.26 -5.57
N GLY A 12 -2.32 14.63 -5.23
CA GLY A 12 -2.79 14.49 -3.84
C GLY A 12 -1.98 13.47 -3.05
N LEU A 13 -1.54 12.39 -3.73
CA LEU A 13 -0.69 11.37 -3.15
C LEU A 13 0.74 11.87 -2.89
N THR A 14 1.36 12.55 -3.87
CA THR A 14 2.74 13.07 -3.72
C THR A 14 2.83 14.19 -2.69
N ARG A 15 1.74 14.92 -2.43
CA ARG A 15 1.66 15.87 -1.30
C ARG A 15 1.66 15.19 0.06
N GLN A 16 1.09 13.99 0.16
CA GLN A 16 1.09 13.20 1.39
C GLN A 16 2.38 12.36 1.55
N PHE A 17 2.96 11.91 0.44
CA PHE A 17 4.14 11.04 0.39
C PHE A 17 5.15 11.50 -0.69
N PRO A 18 5.98 12.54 -0.42
CA PRO A 18 6.84 13.16 -1.43
C PRO A 18 7.90 12.24 -2.04
N TYR A 19 8.28 11.16 -1.35
CA TYR A 19 9.28 10.20 -1.82
C TYR A 19 8.72 9.07 -2.70
N MET A 20 7.38 9.01 -2.90
CA MET A 20 6.79 8.06 -3.84
C MET A 20 6.96 8.54 -5.28
N LYS A 21 7.59 7.71 -6.13
CA LYS A 21 7.83 8.00 -7.54
C LYS A 21 6.51 8.31 -8.27
N SER A 22 6.42 9.51 -8.84
CA SER A 22 5.29 9.97 -9.66
C SER A 22 5.10 9.18 -10.96
N THR A 23 6.10 8.40 -11.36
CA THR A 23 6.16 7.64 -12.62
C THR A 23 5.51 6.26 -12.56
N PHE A 24 4.86 5.90 -11.45
CA PHE A 24 4.18 4.61 -11.35
C PHE A 24 2.95 4.59 -12.27
N GLN A 25 2.92 3.66 -13.22
CA GLN A 25 1.73 3.39 -14.03
C GLN A 25 0.70 2.65 -13.18
N TRP A 26 -0.17 3.42 -12.55
CA TRP A 26 -1.39 2.90 -11.94
C TRP A 26 -2.21 2.23 -13.04
N LYS A 27 -2.35 0.90 -13.00
CA LYS A 27 -3.21 0.22 -13.96
C LYS A 27 -4.63 0.77 -13.81
N SER A 28 -5.22 1.20 -14.92
CA SER A 28 -6.43 2.01 -14.93
C SER A 28 -7.70 1.27 -14.57
N ASP A 29 -7.74 -0.05 -14.67
CA ASP A 29 -8.99 -0.79 -14.54
C ASP A 29 -8.71 -2.09 -13.82
N ASP A 30 -9.12 -2.18 -12.56
CA ASP A 30 -9.50 -3.44 -11.90
C ASP A 30 -10.12 -3.14 -10.53
N PHE A 31 -11.46 -3.14 -10.52
CA PHE A 31 -12.39 -3.30 -9.39
C PHE A 31 -12.67 -2.11 -8.44
N ILE A 32 -13.97 -1.94 -8.18
CA ILE A 32 -14.58 -1.04 -7.21
C ILE A 32 -14.72 -1.80 -5.89
N ILE A 33 -13.98 -1.41 -4.86
CA ILE A 33 -14.33 -1.79 -3.48
C ILE A 33 -15.43 -0.81 -3.05
N SER A 34 -16.58 -1.33 -2.61
CA SER A 34 -17.69 -0.47 -2.21
C SER A 34 -17.30 0.40 -1.02
N ALA A 35 -17.73 1.67 -1.03
CA ALA A 35 -17.53 2.60 0.07
C ALA A 35 -17.98 2.02 1.42
N GLU A 36 -19.03 1.18 1.45
CA GLU A 36 -19.47 0.44 2.65
C GLU A 36 -18.42 -0.53 3.21
N LYS A 37 -17.67 -1.24 2.36
CA LYS A 37 -16.58 -2.13 2.83
C LYS A 37 -15.43 -1.33 3.43
N LEU A 38 -15.26 -0.08 3.00
CA LEU A 38 -14.25 0.86 3.50
C LEU A 38 -14.74 1.65 4.72
N ALA A 39 -16.05 1.85 4.84
CA ALA A 39 -16.70 2.64 5.87
C ALA A 39 -17.01 1.87 7.16
N ASN A 40 -16.38 0.72 7.43
CA ASN A 40 -16.54 0.05 8.72
C ASN A 40 -15.95 0.95 9.83
N PRO A 41 -16.79 1.63 10.65
CA PRO A 41 -16.33 2.71 11.54
C PRO A 41 -15.43 2.20 12.68
N ASN A 42 -15.46 0.89 12.93
CA ASN A 42 -14.78 0.23 14.05
C ASN A 42 -13.42 -0.37 13.67
N ASN A 43 -13.00 -0.28 12.40
CA ASN A 43 -11.74 -0.86 11.91
C ASN A 43 -10.93 0.18 11.11
N LYS A 44 -10.60 1.31 11.76
CA LYS A 44 -9.58 2.29 11.33
C LYS A 44 -8.40 1.56 10.68
N TYR A 45 -8.02 1.93 9.45
CA TYR A 45 -6.92 1.47 8.57
C TYR A 45 -6.42 0.00 8.66
N HIS A 46 -6.29 -0.61 9.84
CA HIS A 46 -6.08 -2.03 10.10
C HIS A 46 -6.98 -2.99 9.31
N GLY A 47 -8.22 -2.61 8.98
CA GLY A 47 -9.07 -3.40 8.08
C GLY A 47 -8.47 -3.52 6.67
N LEU A 48 -7.92 -2.41 6.16
CA LEU A 48 -7.22 -2.35 4.87
C LEU A 48 -5.91 -3.14 4.92
N GLU A 49 -5.17 -3.06 6.03
CA GLU A 49 -3.92 -3.82 6.24
C GLU A 49 -4.18 -5.34 6.18
N LYS A 50 -5.23 -5.81 6.88
CA LYS A 50 -5.63 -7.23 6.85
C LYS A 50 -6.04 -7.66 5.44
N LEU A 51 -6.81 -6.85 4.73
CA LEU A 51 -7.20 -7.13 3.34
C LEU A 51 -5.96 -7.15 2.42
N ALA A 52 -5.03 -6.23 2.60
CA ALA A 52 -3.80 -6.18 1.81
C ALA A 52 -3.00 -7.47 1.96
N VAL A 53 -2.83 -7.98 3.19
CA VAL A 53 -2.20 -9.29 3.45
C VAL A 53 -2.96 -10.43 2.75
N GLN A 54 -4.30 -10.46 2.84
CA GLN A 54 -5.10 -11.50 2.18
C GLN A 54 -4.93 -11.48 0.66
N TYR A 55 -4.89 -10.29 0.04
CA TYR A 55 -4.70 -10.16 -1.40
C TYR A 55 -3.27 -10.49 -1.83
N ARG A 56 -2.25 -10.11 -1.05
CA ARG A 56 -0.87 -10.54 -1.25
C ARG A 56 -0.76 -12.06 -1.27
N ASN A 57 -1.37 -12.73 -0.29
CA ASN A 57 -1.36 -14.20 -0.18
C ASN A 57 -2.06 -14.88 -1.37
N LYS A 58 -3.07 -14.23 -1.96
CA LYS A 58 -3.72 -14.65 -3.22
C LYS A 58 -2.92 -14.29 -4.47
N GLY A 59 -1.77 -13.65 -4.31
CA GLY A 59 -0.88 -13.24 -5.38
C GLY A 59 -1.25 -11.93 -6.09
N ALA A 60 -2.29 -11.23 -5.63
CA ALA A 60 -2.76 -9.95 -6.16
C ALA A 60 -1.95 -8.76 -5.58
N ASN A 61 -0.64 -8.77 -5.82
CA ASN A 61 0.30 -7.84 -5.18
C ASN A 61 0.07 -6.36 -5.53
N VAL A 62 -0.41 -6.05 -6.74
CA VAL A 62 -0.74 -4.66 -7.10
C VAL A 62 -1.84 -4.12 -6.17
N LEU A 63 -2.93 -4.88 -6.02
CA LEU A 63 -4.04 -4.52 -5.16
C LEU A 63 -3.65 -4.50 -3.67
N ALA A 64 -2.81 -5.43 -3.23
CA ALA A 64 -2.26 -5.40 -1.88
C ALA A 64 -1.48 -4.11 -1.60
N GLY A 65 -0.61 -3.69 -2.54
CA GLY A 65 0.13 -2.44 -2.44
C GLY A 65 -0.78 -1.20 -2.39
N ASP A 66 -1.86 -1.17 -3.17
CA ASP A 66 -2.82 -0.06 -3.17
C ASP A 66 -3.59 0.02 -1.83
N LEU A 67 -3.97 -1.12 -1.26
CA LEU A 67 -4.64 -1.18 0.06
C LEU A 67 -3.72 -0.69 1.19
N TRP A 68 -2.44 -1.09 1.19
CA TRP A 68 -1.45 -0.56 2.12
C TRP A 68 -1.25 0.95 1.95
N LEU A 69 -1.27 1.45 0.72
CA LEU A 69 -1.10 2.88 0.45
C LEU A 69 -2.27 3.70 0.99
N ILE A 70 -3.49 3.20 0.85
CA ILE A 70 -4.68 3.84 1.43
C ILE A 70 -4.59 3.83 2.96
N ALA A 71 -4.19 2.70 3.56
CA ALA A 71 -3.93 2.62 4.99
C ALA A 71 -2.87 3.64 5.45
N ALA A 72 -1.81 3.84 4.67
CA ALA A 72 -0.77 4.83 4.96
C ALA A 72 -1.35 6.25 5.03
N GLY A 73 -2.15 6.63 4.03
CA GLY A 73 -2.80 7.94 3.99
C GLY A 73 -3.70 8.18 5.19
N TRP A 74 -4.48 7.17 5.58
CA TRP A 74 -5.34 7.27 6.75
C TRP A 74 -4.55 7.39 8.05
N ARG A 75 -3.51 6.55 8.23
CA ARG A 75 -2.60 6.64 9.38
C ARG A 75 -1.96 8.02 9.50
N ARG A 76 -1.49 8.58 8.37
CA ARG A 76 -0.88 9.91 8.33
C ARG A 76 -1.86 11.01 8.77
N ASN A 77 -3.14 10.88 8.43
CA ASN A 77 -4.17 11.86 8.80
C ASN A 77 -4.66 11.71 10.24
N THR A 78 -4.48 10.54 10.85
CA THR A 78 -4.92 10.26 12.23
C THR A 78 -3.77 10.18 13.24
N MET A 79 -2.52 10.40 12.82
CA MET A 79 -1.37 10.31 13.69
C MET A 79 -1.36 11.46 14.71
N ASP A 80 -0.92 11.14 15.93
CA ASP A 80 -0.39 12.13 16.87
C ASP A 80 1.09 12.37 16.56
N PRO A 81 1.51 13.61 16.22
CA PRO A 81 2.90 13.92 15.90
C PRO A 81 3.86 13.83 17.10
N SER A 82 3.34 13.75 18.33
CA SER A 82 4.15 13.57 19.54
C SER A 82 4.43 12.10 19.89
N ASP A 83 3.77 11.16 19.20
CA ASP A 83 3.93 9.72 19.43
C ASP A 83 4.76 9.08 18.30
N GLU A 84 6.02 8.76 18.60
CA GLU A 84 6.95 8.13 17.65
C GLU A 84 6.45 6.78 17.13
N ARG A 85 5.59 6.07 17.88
CA ARG A 85 5.02 4.78 17.47
C ARG A 85 4.11 4.92 16.26
N HIS A 86 3.47 6.08 16.08
CA HIS A 86 2.68 6.34 14.87
C HIS A 86 3.57 6.48 13.63
N MET A 87 4.76 7.05 13.79
CA MET A 87 5.74 7.16 12.71
C MET A 87 6.31 5.78 12.34
N GLU A 88 6.63 4.94 13.32
CA GLU A 88 7.06 3.56 13.09
C GLU A 88 5.98 2.75 12.37
N ALA A 89 4.72 2.87 12.80
CA ALA A 89 3.61 2.16 12.18
C ALA A 89 3.33 2.66 10.75
N LEU A 90 3.51 3.96 10.48
CA LEU A 90 3.43 4.49 9.12
C LEU A 90 4.55 3.96 8.23
N GLN A 91 5.79 3.89 8.75
CA GLN A 91 6.92 3.30 8.03
C GLN A 91 6.70 1.83 7.71
N PHE A 92 6.17 1.05 8.67
CA PHE A 92 5.81 -0.34 8.45
C PHE A 92 4.83 -0.52 7.28
N VAL A 93 3.79 0.32 7.23
CA VAL A 93 2.81 0.29 6.13
C VAL A 93 3.45 0.66 4.79
N LEU A 94 4.28 1.71 4.75
CA LEU A 94 4.96 2.12 3.51
C LEU A 94 5.94 1.06 3.00
N ARG A 95 6.67 0.37 3.89
CA ARG A 95 7.52 -0.77 3.52
C ARG A 95 6.72 -1.90 2.87
N ASN A 96 5.50 -2.16 3.36
CA ASN A 96 4.61 -3.13 2.74
C ASN A 96 4.13 -2.70 1.33
N VAL A 97 3.89 -1.40 1.11
CA VAL A 97 3.60 -0.87 -0.25
C VAL A 97 4.76 -1.15 -1.19
N GLU A 98 5.99 -0.83 -0.77
CA GLU A 98 7.19 -1.04 -1.60
C GLU A 98 7.44 -2.51 -1.90
N TYR A 99 7.29 -3.37 -0.90
CA TYR A 99 7.42 -4.82 -1.06
C TYR A 99 6.40 -5.38 -2.05
N ASP A 100 5.12 -5.04 -1.91
CA ASP A 100 4.07 -5.51 -2.82
C ASP A 100 4.27 -5.02 -4.25
N ARG A 101 4.73 -3.78 -4.43
CA ARG A 101 5.11 -3.26 -5.74
C ARG A 101 6.29 -4.02 -6.35
N ALA A 102 7.34 -4.25 -5.57
CA ALA A 102 8.50 -5.02 -6.04
C ALA A 102 8.11 -6.44 -6.43
N MET A 103 7.26 -7.09 -5.65
CA MET A 103 6.70 -8.41 -5.95
C MET A 103 5.81 -8.41 -7.19
N ALA A 104 5.00 -7.38 -7.41
CA ALA A 104 4.21 -7.23 -8.63
C ALA A 104 5.10 -7.07 -9.87
N GLU A 105 6.12 -6.22 -9.79
CA GLU A 105 7.08 -6.00 -10.88
C GLU A 105 7.90 -7.25 -11.19
N TRP A 106 8.38 -7.96 -10.16
CA TRP A 106 9.07 -9.23 -10.34
C TRP A 106 8.17 -10.28 -11.00
N LYS A 107 6.90 -10.40 -10.58
CA LYS A 107 5.93 -11.32 -11.22
C LYS A 107 5.63 -10.97 -12.68
N LYS A 108 5.57 -9.68 -13.04
CA LYS A 108 5.41 -9.24 -14.45
C LYS A 108 6.65 -9.57 -15.26
N LYS A 109 7.84 -9.38 -14.69
CA LYS A 109 9.14 -9.58 -15.33
C LYS A 109 9.68 -11.00 -15.19
N LYS A 110 8.80 -12.02 -15.01
CA LYS A 110 9.07 -13.46 -14.78
C LYS A 110 10.08 -14.16 -15.74
N LEU A 111 10.77 -13.42 -16.59
CA LEU A 111 11.67 -13.84 -17.67
C LEU A 111 13.06 -13.18 -17.63
N ALA A 112 13.34 -12.26 -16.71
CA ALA A 112 14.68 -11.65 -16.55
C ALA A 112 15.32 -12.10 -15.22
N ARG A 113 16.65 -12.20 -15.18
CA ARG A 113 17.52 -12.64 -14.05
C ARG A 113 17.42 -11.79 -12.75
N ASN A 114 16.29 -11.15 -12.49
CA ASN A 114 16.10 -10.33 -11.30
C ASN A 114 15.81 -11.22 -10.08
N ALA A 115 16.55 -10.97 -9.00
CA ALA A 115 16.34 -11.64 -7.72
C ALA A 115 14.90 -11.45 -7.23
N MET A 116 14.33 -12.51 -6.64
CA MET A 116 13.04 -12.44 -5.98
C MET A 116 13.11 -11.41 -4.84
N PRO A 117 12.14 -10.49 -4.72
CA PRO A 117 12.11 -9.57 -3.59
C PRO A 117 11.71 -10.33 -2.32
N TYR A 118 12.56 -10.27 -1.30
CA TYR A 118 12.30 -10.81 0.03
C TYR A 118 11.79 -9.71 0.97
N PRO A 119 10.85 -9.99 1.89
CA PRO A 119 10.37 -9.03 2.89
C PRO A 119 11.50 -8.33 3.66
N SER A 120 12.56 -9.06 4.03
CA SER A 120 13.73 -8.52 4.73
C SER A 120 14.43 -7.37 3.99
N LEU A 121 14.41 -7.35 2.65
CA LEU A 121 14.97 -6.23 1.85
C LEU A 121 14.24 -4.90 2.08
N PHE A 122 13.02 -4.96 2.61
CA PHE A 122 12.19 -3.80 2.92
C PHE A 122 12.10 -3.56 4.43
N GLY A 123 12.92 -4.23 5.25
CA GLY A 123 12.84 -4.14 6.70
C GLY A 123 11.53 -4.69 7.27
N LEU A 124 10.98 -5.72 6.62
CA LEU A 124 9.84 -6.51 7.09
C LEU A 124 10.34 -7.89 7.53
N SER A 125 9.67 -8.51 8.49
CA SER A 125 9.95 -9.91 8.85
C SER A 125 9.47 -10.86 7.75
N ASP A 126 10.24 -11.90 7.48
CA ASP A 126 9.77 -13.09 6.78
C ASP A 126 8.81 -13.79 7.75
N ALA A 127 7.51 -13.47 7.66
CA ALA A 127 6.48 -14.05 8.53
C ALA A 127 6.34 -15.56 8.31
#